data_AF-A0A519M261-F1
#
_entry.id   AF-A0A519M261-F1
#
_cell.length_a   1.000
_cell.length_b   1.000
_cell.length_c   1.000
_cell.angle_alpha   90.00
_cell.angle_beta   90.00
_cell.angle_gamma   90.00
#
_symmetry.space_group_name_H-M   'P 1'
#
loop_
_entity.id
_entity.type
_entity.pdbx_description
1 polymer ?
#
loop_
_entity_poly.entity_id
_entity_poly.type
_entity_poly.pdbx_seq_one_letter_code
_entity_poly.pdbx_strand_id
1 'polypeptide(L)'
;MQPSGQDGDAQASQQAPQQVVKVRRDYNSWVATETMEDYALRYTPQRFRKWSEWRVANTAFGAASFLILEAVGATLLVQYGFINAFWAIVATGLIIFLAGLPISVYAARYGVDMDLLTRGAGFGYIGSTLTSLIYASFTFIFFALEAAVMAYALELALDIPPTWGYLICAIVVIPLVTHG
;
A
#
# COMPACT_ATOMS: atom_id res chain seq x y z
N MET A 1 38.36 72.85 14.27
CA MET A 1 38.77 71.47 13.92
C MET A 1 37.84 70.49 14.65
N GLN A 2 36.97 69.77 13.93
CA GLN A 2 36.50 68.40 14.30
C GLN A 2 37.64 67.40 13.98
N PRO A 3 37.71 66.15 14.49
CA PRO A 3 36.66 65.12 14.77
C PRO A 3 36.76 64.49 16.20
N SER A 4 35.82 63.74 16.82
CA SER A 4 35.10 62.46 16.59
C SER A 4 35.92 61.15 16.72
N GLY A 5 35.48 60.22 17.60
CA GLY A 5 35.90 58.80 17.68
C GLY A 5 36.15 58.35 19.14
N GLN A 6 35.28 57.54 19.76
CA GLN A 6 35.34 56.06 19.83
C GLN A 6 36.65 55.54 20.42
N ASP A 7 36.59 54.95 21.63
CA ASP A 7 37.50 53.90 22.09
C ASP A 7 36.76 53.01 23.10
N GLY A 8 35.94 52.11 22.55
CA GLY A 8 35.53 50.90 23.25
C GLY A 8 36.65 49.88 23.03
N ASP A 9 37.47 49.66 24.05
CA ASP A 9 38.62 48.77 23.94
C ASP A 9 38.17 47.32 23.73
N ALA A 10 38.41 46.90 22.49
CA ALA A 10 38.48 45.58 21.94
C ALA A 10 39.03 44.52 22.93
N GLN A 11 38.14 43.72 23.50
CA GLN A 11 38.47 42.35 23.86
C GLN A 11 38.19 41.47 22.64
N ALA A 12 39.25 41.27 21.85
CA ALA A 12 39.32 40.27 20.81
C ALA A 12 39.00 38.89 21.40
N SER A 13 37.77 38.44 21.19
CA SER A 13 37.40 37.04 21.38
C SER A 13 38.11 36.24 20.30
N GLN A 14 39.28 35.71 20.63
CA GLN A 14 39.97 34.69 19.85
C GLN A 14 39.00 33.52 19.63
N GLN A 15 38.37 33.50 18.46
CA GLN A 15 37.66 32.34 17.95
C GLN A 15 38.72 31.25 17.71
N ALA A 16 38.87 30.35 18.67
CA ALA A 16 39.55 29.09 18.45
C ALA A 16 38.88 28.41 17.24
N PRO A 17 39.63 28.01 16.21
CA PRO A 17 39.03 27.36 15.06
C PRO A 17 38.45 26.03 15.52
N GLN A 18 37.13 25.99 15.67
CA GLN A 18 36.39 24.77 15.95
C GLN A 18 36.51 23.90 14.68
N GLN A 19 37.55 23.07 14.62
CA GLN A 19 37.65 22.05 13.60
C GLN A 19 36.51 21.06 13.83
N VAL A 20 35.39 21.30 13.15
CA VAL A 20 34.33 20.31 12.99
C VAL A 20 34.93 19.19 12.15
N VAL A 21 35.52 18.20 12.83
CA VAL A 21 35.85 16.92 12.20
C VAL A 21 34.52 16.33 11.77
N LYS A 22 34.17 16.55 10.50
CA LYS A 22 33.09 15.82 9.84
C LYS A 22 33.56 14.37 9.81
N VAL A 23 33.22 13.62 10.84
CA VAL A 23 33.18 12.16 10.75
C VAL A 23 32.16 11.88 9.66
N ARG A 24 32.63 11.71 8.42
CA ARG A 24 31.85 11.08 7.37
C ARG A 24 31.60 9.68 7.88
N ARG A 25 30.46 9.51 8.53
CA ARG A 25 29.93 8.20 8.84
C ARG A 25 29.57 7.64 7.47
N ASP A 26 30.46 6.81 6.94
CA ASP A 26 30.24 6.08 5.70
C ASP A 26 29.08 5.12 5.95
N TYR A 27 27.86 5.65 5.84
CA TYR A 27 26.69 4.83 5.67
C TYR A 27 26.83 4.17 4.31
N ASN A 28 26.98 2.85 4.34
CA ASN A 28 27.04 2.00 3.18
C ASN A 28 25.98 2.47 2.16
N SER A 29 26.40 2.82 0.94
CA SER A 29 25.56 3.39 -0.12
C SER A 29 24.33 2.54 -0.49
N TRP A 30 24.29 1.30 0.00
CA TRP A 30 23.17 0.38 -0.08
C TRP A 30 21.94 0.81 0.73
N VAL A 31 22.11 1.63 1.78
CA VAL A 31 21.01 2.20 2.59
C VAL A 31 20.57 3.58 2.07
N ALA A 32 21.34 4.18 1.15
CA ALA A 32 21.07 5.51 0.61
C ALA A 32 20.07 5.53 -0.55
N THR A 33 19.41 4.40 -0.86
CA THR A 33 18.30 4.33 -1.83
C THR A 33 16.92 4.45 -1.16
N GLU A 34 16.84 4.92 0.09
CA GLU A 34 15.57 5.33 0.72
C GLU A 34 15.05 6.70 0.20
N THR A 35 15.72 7.30 -0.81
CA THR A 35 15.42 8.64 -1.33
C THR A 35 14.69 8.65 -2.68
N MET A 36 14.34 7.48 -3.22
CA MET A 36 13.58 7.39 -4.47
C MET A 36 12.14 6.95 -4.17
N GLU A 37 11.25 7.93 -4.07
CA GLU A 37 9.81 7.76 -4.35
C GLU A 37 8.95 6.95 -3.35
N ASP A 38 9.27 6.98 -2.05
CA ASP A 38 8.37 6.41 -1.05
C ASP A 38 7.11 7.27 -0.82
N TYR A 39 6.14 7.13 -1.72
CA TYR A 39 4.81 7.74 -1.64
C TYR A 39 3.84 6.96 -0.75
N ALA A 40 4.22 5.77 -0.23
CA ALA A 40 3.44 5.09 0.79
C ALA A 40 3.56 5.83 2.14
N LEU A 41 4.71 6.49 2.38
CA LEU A 41 4.96 7.26 3.60
C LEU A 41 4.75 8.77 3.48
N ARG A 42 4.37 9.30 2.30
CA ARG A 42 4.23 10.74 2.01
C ARG A 42 3.00 11.03 1.16
N TYR A 43 2.50 12.26 1.20
CA TYR A 43 1.35 12.68 0.39
C TYR A 43 1.62 12.49 -1.11
N THR A 44 0.63 11.99 -1.85
CA THR A 44 0.74 11.79 -3.30
C THR A 44 0.77 13.14 -4.03
N PRO A 45 1.84 13.47 -4.78
CA PRO A 45 1.94 14.74 -5.50
C PRO A 45 0.95 14.82 -6.69
N GLN A 46 0.30 15.98 -6.85
CA GLN A 46 -0.73 16.23 -7.87
C GLN A 46 -0.27 15.96 -9.32
N ARG A 47 1.04 16.03 -9.60
CA ARG A 47 1.63 15.83 -10.94
C ARG A 47 1.58 14.38 -11.44
N PHE A 48 1.31 13.41 -10.56
CA PHE A 48 1.22 11.98 -10.91
C PHE A 48 -0.21 11.49 -11.21
N ARG A 49 -1.23 12.36 -11.11
CA ARG A 49 -2.63 12.03 -11.42
C ARG A 49 -2.91 12.06 -12.94
N LYS A 50 -2.26 11.15 -13.67
CA LYS A 50 -2.28 11.11 -15.15
C LYS A 50 -3.27 10.09 -15.74
N TRP A 51 -3.90 9.27 -14.90
CA TRP A 51 -4.74 8.15 -15.31
C TRP A 51 -6.20 8.58 -15.40
N SER A 52 -6.90 8.18 -16.47
CA SER A 52 -8.33 8.47 -16.62
C SER A 52 -9.16 7.71 -15.59
N GLU A 53 -10.31 8.27 -15.20
CA GLU A 53 -11.23 7.65 -14.24
C GLU A 53 -11.62 6.22 -14.65
N TRP A 54 -11.85 6.01 -15.96
CA TRP A 54 -12.15 4.69 -16.52
C TRP A 54 -11.04 3.66 -16.28
N ARG A 55 -9.78 4.09 -16.42
CA ARG A 55 -8.65 3.18 -16.22
C ARG A 55 -8.47 2.83 -14.76
N VAL A 56 -8.66 3.80 -13.86
CA VAL A 56 -8.66 3.58 -12.40
C VAL A 56 -9.79 2.64 -11.99
N ALA A 57 -10.99 2.82 -12.54
CA ALA A 57 -12.14 1.95 -12.28
C ALA A 57 -11.86 0.52 -12.73
N ASN A 58 -11.33 0.32 -13.95
CA ASN A 58 -10.99 -1.03 -14.43
C ASN A 58 -9.88 -1.69 -13.60
N THR A 59 -8.88 -0.94 -13.13
CA THR A 59 -7.87 -1.48 -12.21
C THR A 59 -8.51 -1.89 -10.88
N ALA A 60 -9.45 -1.09 -10.34
CA ALA A 60 -10.16 -1.45 -9.12
C ALA A 60 -11.06 -2.69 -9.29
N PHE A 61 -11.77 -2.82 -10.42
CA PHE A 61 -12.55 -4.01 -10.74
C PHE A 61 -11.67 -5.25 -10.94
N GLY A 62 -10.54 -5.11 -11.62
CA GLY A 62 -9.54 -6.18 -11.76
C GLY A 62 -9.01 -6.62 -10.39
N ALA A 63 -8.68 -5.66 -9.53
CA ALA A 63 -8.23 -5.94 -8.16
C ALA A 63 -9.33 -6.55 -7.27
N ALA A 64 -10.61 -6.46 -7.64
CA ALA A 64 -11.72 -7.09 -6.93
C ALA A 64 -12.13 -8.46 -7.52
N SER A 65 -11.53 -8.87 -8.64
CA SER A 65 -11.88 -10.09 -9.36
C SER A 65 -11.09 -11.29 -8.81
N PHE A 66 -11.65 -11.96 -7.82
CA PHE A 66 -11.03 -13.10 -7.12
C PHE A 66 -11.85 -14.38 -7.30
N LEU A 67 -11.23 -15.49 -7.69
CA LEU A 67 -11.91 -16.78 -7.82
C LEU A 67 -12.44 -17.28 -6.47
N ILE A 68 -11.75 -16.97 -5.36
CA ILE A 68 -12.23 -17.34 -4.03
C ILE A 68 -13.54 -16.62 -3.69
N LEU A 69 -13.71 -15.37 -4.11
CA LEU A 69 -14.95 -14.63 -3.86
C LEU A 69 -16.11 -15.23 -4.67
N GLU A 70 -15.83 -15.69 -5.90
CA GLU A 70 -16.82 -16.43 -6.70
C GLU A 70 -17.20 -17.75 -6.03
N ALA A 71 -16.22 -18.51 -5.53
CA ALA A 71 -16.48 -19.76 -4.81
C ALA A 71 -17.27 -19.54 -3.52
N VAL A 72 -16.97 -18.48 -2.76
CA VAL A 72 -17.74 -18.07 -1.57
C VAL A 72 -19.16 -17.64 -1.96
N GLY A 73 -19.33 -16.90 -3.06
CA GLY A 73 -20.64 -16.54 -3.59
C GLY A 73 -21.48 -17.76 -3.96
N ALA A 74 -20.88 -18.72 -4.66
CA ALA A 74 -21.52 -19.99 -5.03
C ALA A 74 -21.93 -20.80 -3.78
N THR A 75 -21.06 -20.88 -2.78
CA THR A 75 -21.40 -21.59 -1.52
C THR A 75 -22.53 -20.92 -0.75
N LEU A 76 -22.58 -19.58 -0.70
CA LEU A 76 -23.70 -18.85 -0.10
C LEU A 76 -25.02 -19.15 -0.81
N LEU A 77 -25.00 -19.22 -2.15
CA LEU A 77 -26.17 -19.52 -2.96
C LEU A 77 -26.67 -20.96 -2.73
N VAL A 78 -25.77 -21.93 -2.62
CA VAL A 78 -26.11 -23.34 -2.36
C VAL A 78 -26.65 -23.54 -0.94
N GLN A 79 -26.04 -22.89 0.07
CA GLN A 79 -26.41 -23.10 1.47
C GLN A 79 -27.64 -22.32 1.91
N TYR A 80 -27.80 -21.08 1.43
CA TYR A 80 -28.84 -20.15 1.91
C TYR A 80 -29.91 -19.83 0.87
N GLY A 81 -29.74 -20.29 -0.37
CA GLY A 81 -30.62 -20.00 -1.49
C GLY A 81 -30.39 -18.62 -2.12
N PHE A 82 -30.79 -18.49 -3.38
CA PHE A 82 -30.53 -17.30 -4.19
C PHE A 82 -31.04 -16.00 -3.57
N ILE A 83 -32.31 -15.96 -3.11
CA ILE A 83 -32.92 -14.71 -2.62
C ILE A 83 -32.19 -14.16 -1.39
N ASN A 84 -31.82 -15.04 -0.45
CA ASN A 84 -31.10 -14.63 0.76
C ASN A 84 -29.67 -14.20 0.43
N ALA A 85 -28.96 -14.99 -0.39
CA ALA A 85 -27.60 -14.68 -0.81
C ALA A 85 -27.54 -13.35 -1.58
N PHE A 86 -28.49 -13.11 -2.49
CA PHE A 86 -28.60 -11.87 -3.27
C PHE A 86 -28.74 -10.65 -2.37
N TRP A 87 -29.70 -10.65 -1.44
CA TRP A 87 -29.90 -9.52 -0.54
C TRP A 87 -28.73 -9.32 0.42
N ALA A 88 -28.10 -10.40 0.89
CA ALA A 88 -26.89 -10.30 1.71
C ALA A 88 -25.74 -9.64 0.95
N ILE A 89 -25.46 -10.07 -0.29
CA ILE A 89 -24.40 -9.50 -1.13
C ILE A 89 -24.68 -8.02 -1.43
N VAL A 90 -25.92 -7.67 -1.80
CA VAL A 90 -26.31 -6.28 -2.08
C VAL A 90 -26.19 -5.42 -0.83
N ALA A 91 -26.67 -5.88 0.32
CA ALA A 91 -26.61 -5.13 1.58
C ALA A 91 -25.16 -4.91 2.02
N THR A 92 -24.33 -5.95 2.01
CA THR A 92 -22.91 -5.84 2.36
C THR A 92 -22.17 -4.94 1.38
N GLY A 93 -22.42 -5.07 0.08
CA GLY A 93 -21.85 -4.20 -0.95
C GLY A 93 -22.22 -2.73 -0.75
N LEU A 94 -23.49 -2.45 -0.40
CA LEU A 94 -23.95 -1.10 -0.08
C LEU A 94 -23.26 -0.54 1.18
N ILE A 95 -23.10 -1.35 2.23
CA ILE A 95 -22.38 -0.95 3.45
C ILE A 95 -20.93 -0.60 3.13
N ILE A 96 -20.22 -1.45 2.39
CA ILE A 96 -18.83 -1.22 1.99
C ILE A 96 -18.73 0.05 1.12
N PHE A 97 -19.66 0.23 0.18
CA PHE A 97 -19.69 1.41 -0.68
C PHE A 97 -19.93 2.69 0.11
N LEU A 98 -20.94 2.71 0.99
CA LEU A 98 -21.28 3.89 1.80
C LEU A 98 -20.17 4.23 2.81
N ALA A 99 -19.48 3.24 3.36
CA ALA A 99 -18.34 3.47 4.24
C ALA A 99 -17.08 3.91 3.46
N GLY A 100 -16.83 3.30 2.30
CA GLY A 100 -15.64 3.55 1.48
C GLY A 100 -15.71 4.85 0.68
N LEU A 101 -16.90 5.32 0.31
CA LEU A 101 -17.09 6.55 -0.47
C LEU A 101 -16.55 7.81 0.24
N PRO A 102 -16.90 8.12 1.50
CA PRO A 102 -16.33 9.28 2.18
C PRO A 102 -14.80 9.14 2.35
N ILE A 103 -14.32 7.95 2.75
CA ILE A 103 -12.89 7.69 2.97
C ILE A 103 -12.10 7.91 1.68
N SER A 104 -12.54 7.33 0.57
CA SER A 104 -11.89 7.45 -0.74
C SER A 104 -11.93 8.88 -1.29
N VAL A 105 -13.05 9.61 -1.11
CA VAL A 105 -13.14 11.01 -1.53
C VAL A 105 -12.16 11.88 -0.75
N TYR A 106 -12.07 11.73 0.57
CA TYR A 106 -11.13 12.51 1.38
C TYR A 106 -9.68 12.11 1.11
N ALA A 107 -9.37 10.82 0.99
CA ALA A 107 -8.06 10.32 0.60
C ALA A 107 -7.62 10.90 -0.76
N ALA A 108 -8.50 10.91 -1.76
CA ALA A 108 -8.20 11.43 -3.09
C ALA A 108 -8.11 12.96 -3.18
N ARG A 109 -8.80 13.68 -2.28
CA ARG A 109 -8.72 15.16 -2.18
C ARG A 109 -7.45 15.62 -1.49
N TYR A 110 -7.07 14.94 -0.40
CA TYR A 110 -5.90 15.30 0.40
C TYR A 110 -4.63 14.56 -0.02
N GLY A 111 -4.70 13.59 -0.94
CA GLY A 111 -3.55 12.81 -1.40
C GLY A 111 -2.98 11.93 -0.30
N VAL A 112 -3.85 11.33 0.51
CA VAL A 112 -3.49 10.58 1.72
C VAL A 112 -3.67 9.09 1.46
N ASP A 113 -2.65 8.29 1.79
CA ASP A 113 -2.71 6.83 1.75
C ASP A 113 -3.06 6.23 3.12
N MET A 114 -3.37 4.93 3.18
CA MET A 114 -3.75 4.17 4.37
C MET A 114 -2.76 4.33 5.53
N ASP A 115 -1.46 4.38 5.24
CA ASP A 115 -0.40 4.60 6.22
C ASP A 115 -0.50 5.97 6.87
N LEU A 116 -0.80 7.00 6.07
CA LEU A 116 -0.98 8.36 6.54
C LEU A 116 -2.30 8.53 7.29
N LEU A 117 -3.38 7.83 6.89
CA LEU A 117 -4.63 7.80 7.63
C LEU A 117 -4.41 7.23 9.04
N THR A 118 -3.64 6.14 9.15
CA THR A 118 -3.36 5.51 10.44
C THR A 118 -2.47 6.40 11.32
N ARG A 119 -1.50 7.10 10.72
CA ARG A 119 -0.69 8.11 11.42
C ARG A 119 -1.53 9.29 11.89
N GLY A 120 -2.39 9.83 11.02
CA GLY A 120 -3.29 10.95 11.29
C GLY A 120 -4.39 10.62 12.30
N ALA A 121 -4.75 9.34 12.45
CA ALA A 121 -5.69 8.84 13.44
C ALA A 121 -5.10 8.69 14.85
N GLY A 122 -3.81 9.02 15.06
CA GLY A 122 -3.16 9.04 16.37
C GLY A 122 -2.33 7.80 16.71
N PHE A 123 -2.23 6.81 15.81
CA PHE A 123 -1.43 5.60 16.05
C PHE A 123 0.04 5.70 15.61
N GLY A 124 0.43 6.82 14.98
CA GLY A 124 1.82 7.08 14.59
C GLY A 124 2.42 6.03 13.65
N TYR A 125 3.75 5.88 13.70
CA TYR A 125 4.48 4.93 12.84
C TYR A 125 4.17 3.46 13.17
N ILE A 126 3.94 3.13 14.44
CA ILE A 126 3.60 1.76 14.87
C ILE A 126 2.27 1.32 14.27
N GLY A 127 1.25 2.21 14.27
CA GLY A 127 -0.02 1.93 13.63
C GLY A 127 0.12 1.68 12.14
N SER A 128 0.88 2.50 11.43
CA SER A 128 1.16 2.32 9.99
C SER A 128 1.85 0.97 9.71
N THR A 129 2.85 0.57 10.51
CA THR A 129 3.48 -0.76 10.37
C THR A 129 2.50 -1.91 10.65
N LEU A 130 1.65 -1.78 11.67
CA LEU A 130 0.65 -2.81 11.98
C LEU A 130 -0.39 -2.95 10.86
N THR A 131 -0.91 -1.83 10.37
CA THR A 131 -1.91 -1.79 9.31
C THR A 131 -1.36 -2.34 8.00
N SER A 132 -0.13 -1.98 7.62
CA SER A 132 0.55 -2.55 6.44
C SER A 132 0.85 -4.04 6.61
N LEU A 133 1.23 -4.51 7.81
CA LEU A 133 1.40 -5.94 8.09
C LEU A 133 0.08 -6.70 7.93
N ILE A 134 -1.03 -6.15 8.44
CA ILE A 134 -2.36 -6.71 8.27
C ILE A 134 -2.68 -6.82 6.77
N TYR A 135 -2.47 -5.73 6.01
CA TYR A 135 -2.73 -5.72 4.57
C TYR A 135 -1.88 -6.76 3.82
N ALA A 136 -0.57 -6.78 4.05
CA ALA A 136 0.33 -7.75 3.44
C ALA A 136 -0.08 -9.20 3.78
N SER A 137 -0.45 -9.46 5.03
CA SER A 137 -0.93 -10.78 5.46
C SER A 137 -2.22 -11.17 4.74
N PHE A 138 -3.19 -10.26 4.62
CA PHE A 138 -4.40 -10.50 3.83
C PHE A 138 -4.06 -10.82 2.37
N THR A 139 -3.18 -10.05 1.73
CA THR A 139 -2.73 -10.33 0.36
C THR A 139 -2.13 -11.72 0.21
N PHE A 140 -1.27 -12.15 1.15
CA PHE A 140 -0.70 -13.50 1.12
C PHE A 140 -1.75 -14.60 1.32
N ILE A 141 -2.72 -14.40 2.22
CA ILE A 141 -3.82 -15.35 2.44
C ILE A 141 -4.65 -15.49 1.17
N PHE A 142 -5.06 -14.38 0.54
CA PHE A 142 -5.84 -14.42 -0.70
C PHE A 142 -5.03 -15.02 -1.84
N PHE A 143 -3.75 -14.70 -1.98
CA PHE A 143 -2.88 -15.35 -2.97
C PHE A 143 -2.83 -16.87 -2.79
N ALA A 144 -2.70 -17.36 -1.55
CA ALA A 144 -2.68 -18.78 -1.26
C ALA A 144 -4.05 -19.44 -1.54
N LEU A 145 -5.16 -18.78 -1.21
CA LEU A 145 -6.51 -19.26 -1.48
C LEU A 145 -6.83 -19.29 -2.98
N GLU A 146 -6.44 -18.26 -3.73
CA GLU A 146 -6.55 -18.25 -5.19
C GLU A 146 -5.76 -19.40 -5.82
N ALA A 147 -4.52 -19.62 -5.37
CA ALA A 147 -3.71 -20.75 -5.83
C ALA A 147 -4.36 -22.11 -5.51
N ALA A 148 -4.99 -22.25 -4.36
CA ALA A 148 -5.73 -23.45 -4.00
C ALA A 148 -6.96 -23.66 -4.88
N VAL A 149 -7.79 -22.63 -5.06
CA VAL A 149 -8.98 -22.72 -5.93
C VAL A 149 -8.56 -23.05 -7.36
N MET A 150 -7.51 -22.43 -7.89
CA MET A 150 -6.99 -22.75 -9.22
C MET A 150 -6.45 -24.18 -9.32
N ALA A 151 -5.72 -24.67 -8.31
CA ALA A 151 -5.21 -26.04 -8.31
C ALA A 151 -6.36 -27.07 -8.33
N TYR A 152 -7.42 -26.86 -7.54
CA TYR A 152 -8.61 -27.71 -7.58
C TYR A 152 -9.40 -27.58 -8.88
N ALA A 153 -9.43 -26.38 -9.48
CA ALA A 153 -10.03 -26.20 -10.81
C ALA A 153 -9.26 -26.99 -11.89
N LEU A 154 -7.92 -27.03 -11.83
CA LEU A 154 -7.09 -27.84 -12.71
C LEU A 154 -7.28 -29.34 -12.50
N GLU A 155 -7.43 -29.77 -11.25
CA GLU A 155 -7.78 -31.16 -10.93
C GLU A 155 -9.12 -31.54 -11.57
N LEU A 156 -10.15 -30.72 -11.37
CA LEU A 156 -11.48 -31.00 -11.92
C LEU A 156 -11.55 -30.93 -13.46
N ALA A 157 -10.73 -30.08 -14.09
CA ALA A 157 -10.77 -29.85 -15.53
C ALA A 157 -9.85 -30.77 -16.33
N LEU A 158 -8.70 -31.14 -15.77
CA LEU A 158 -7.59 -31.82 -16.47
C LEU A 158 -7.05 -33.05 -15.71
N ASP A 159 -7.68 -33.44 -14.60
CA ASP A 159 -7.25 -34.54 -13.71
C ASP A 159 -5.80 -34.37 -13.19
N ILE A 160 -5.32 -33.12 -13.10
CA ILE A 160 -3.98 -32.81 -12.57
C ILE A 160 -4.04 -32.79 -11.04
N PRO A 161 -3.24 -33.62 -10.33
CA PRO A 161 -3.23 -33.63 -8.87
C PRO A 161 -2.88 -32.26 -8.28
N PRO A 162 -3.48 -31.84 -7.15
CA PRO A 162 -3.26 -30.52 -6.55
C PRO A 162 -1.79 -30.18 -6.32
N THR A 163 -0.96 -31.17 -5.96
CA THR A 163 0.48 -31.00 -5.76
C THR A 163 1.18 -30.36 -6.96
N TRP A 164 0.82 -30.80 -8.18
CA TRP A 164 1.31 -30.22 -9.43
C TRP A 164 0.55 -28.95 -9.81
N GLY A 165 -0.75 -28.89 -9.49
CA GLY A 165 -1.58 -27.69 -9.68
C GLY A 165 -1.00 -26.45 -8.99
N TYR A 166 -0.55 -26.58 -7.74
CA TYR A 166 0.09 -25.48 -7.00
C TYR A 166 1.37 -24.99 -7.68
N LEU A 167 2.23 -25.90 -8.16
CA LEU A 167 3.48 -25.55 -8.85
C LEU A 167 3.21 -24.83 -10.16
N ILE A 168 2.27 -25.33 -10.97
CA ILE A 168 1.88 -24.72 -12.25
C ILE A 168 1.34 -23.31 -12.01
N CYS A 169 0.43 -23.15 -11.04
CA CYS A 169 -0.11 -21.83 -10.71
C CYS A 169 0.99 -20.85 -10.28
N ALA A 170 1.93 -21.27 -9.43
CA ALA A 170 3.03 -20.42 -9.01
C ALA A 170 3.93 -19.99 -10.20
N ILE A 171 4.27 -20.93 -11.08
CA ILE A 171 5.12 -20.68 -12.26
C ILE A 171 4.45 -19.71 -13.24
N VAL A 172 3.11 -19.74 -13.36
CA VAL A 172 2.37 -18.85 -14.26
C VAL A 172 2.14 -17.48 -13.62
N VAL A 173 1.74 -17.44 -12.34
CA VAL A 173 1.29 -16.21 -11.67
C VAL A 173 2.47 -15.31 -11.28
N ILE A 174 3.59 -15.86 -10.80
CA ILE A 174 4.74 -15.05 -10.35
C ILE A 174 5.32 -14.19 -11.49
N PRO A 175 5.59 -14.72 -12.70
CA PRO A 175 6.04 -13.91 -13.83
C PRO A 175 5.00 -12.87 -14.27
N LEU A 176 3.72 -13.24 -14.24
CA LEU A 176 2.63 -12.36 -14.64
C LEU A 176 2.51 -11.14 -13.72
N VAL A 177 2.63 -11.34 -12.39
CA VAL A 177 2.57 -10.23 -11.42
C VAL A 177 3.83 -9.36 -11.48
N THR A 178 4.99 -9.92 -11.84
CA THR A 178 6.25 -9.16 -11.92
C THR A 178 6.37 -8.31 -13.18
N HIS A 179 5.68 -8.65 -14.27
CA HIS A 179 5.75 -7.96 -15.56
C HIS A 179 4.41 -7.34 -16.01
N GLY A 180 3.36 -7.46 -15.20
CA GLY A 180 1.99 -7.00 -15.46
C GLY A 180 1.74 -5.54 -15.09
#